data_AF-A0A3B0SX69-F1
#
_entry.id   AF-A0A3B0SX69-F1
#
_cell.length_a   1.000
_cell.length_b   1.000
_cell.length_c   1.000
_cell.angle_alpha   90.00
_cell.angle_beta   90.00
_cell.angle_gamma   90.00
#
_symmetry.space_group_name_H-M   'P 1'
#
loop_
_entity.id
_entity.type
_entity.pdbx_description
1 polymer ?
#
loop_
_entity_poly.entity_id
_entity_poly.type
_entity_poly.pdbx_seq_one_letter_code
_entity_poly.pdbx_strand_id
1 'polypeptide(L)'
;MPVVDTVSNDYLDEIAFVAIAGRSEMDRTAEVADGLFSDNLMWGLDDSVWNLYGVRGQPTSVLVSEGVVVDVWFGAIGDAAIRERLDRLVSISS
;
A
#
# COMPACT_ATOMS: atom_id res chain seq x y z
N MET A 1 6.49 4.63 -4.45
CA MET A 1 5.52 5.76 -4.43
C MET A 1 6.02 6.75 -3.39
N PRO A 2 6.59 7.90 -3.77
CA PRO A 2 7.26 8.81 -2.83
C PRO A 2 6.33 9.30 -1.71
N VAL A 3 5.05 9.47 -2.01
CA VAL A 3 4.05 9.96 -1.06
C VAL A 3 3.73 8.94 0.03
N VAL A 4 3.50 7.67 -0.34
CA VAL A 4 3.22 6.63 0.66
C VAL A 4 4.44 6.37 1.52
N ASP A 5 5.63 6.38 0.95
CA ASP A 5 6.89 6.21 1.70
C ASP A 5 7.14 7.37 2.67
N THR A 6 6.80 8.60 2.28
CA THR A 6 6.86 9.77 3.17
C THR A 6 5.88 9.65 4.33
N VAL A 7 4.63 9.29 4.05
CA VAL A 7 3.58 9.24 5.06
C VAL A 7 3.71 8.02 5.96
N SER A 8 4.16 6.86 5.44
CA SER A 8 4.23 5.61 6.20
C SER A 8 5.11 5.71 7.43
N ASN A 9 6.19 6.49 7.37
CA ASN A 9 7.11 6.70 8.50
C ASN A 9 6.41 7.20 9.77
N ASP A 10 5.31 7.95 9.62
CA ASP A 10 4.57 8.50 10.77
C ASP A 10 3.60 7.49 11.41
N TYR A 11 3.36 6.34 10.78
CA TYR A 11 2.38 5.35 11.20
C TYR A 11 2.98 3.95 11.39
N LEU A 12 4.31 3.78 11.33
CA LEU A 12 4.95 2.45 11.34
C LEU A 12 4.67 1.64 12.61
N ASP A 13 4.44 2.31 13.74
CA ASP A 13 4.14 1.65 15.01
C ASP A 13 2.69 1.11 15.07
N GLU A 14 1.82 1.59 14.17
CA GLU A 14 0.37 1.31 14.20
C GLU A 14 -0.12 0.57 12.95
N ILE A 15 0.56 0.74 11.81
CA ILE A 15 0.12 0.25 10.50
C ILE A 15 1.27 -0.47 9.79
N ALA A 16 0.99 -1.70 9.35
CA ALA A 16 1.86 -2.42 8.43
C ALA A 16 1.62 -1.99 6.98
N PHE A 17 2.67 -1.58 6.28
CA PHE A 17 2.61 -1.19 4.87
C PHE A 17 3.13 -2.32 3.97
N VAL A 18 2.30 -2.75 3.02
CA VAL A 18 2.65 -3.80 2.06
C VAL A 18 2.42 -3.31 0.62
N ALA A 19 3.47 -3.28 -0.19
CA ALA A 19 3.39 -3.01 -1.62
C ALA A 19 3.37 -4.32 -2.40
N ILE A 20 2.24 -4.59 -3.05
CA ILE A 20 2.14 -5.73 -3.97
C ILE A 20 2.39 -5.21 -5.38
N ALA A 21 3.52 -5.61 -5.94
CA ALA A 21 3.78 -5.41 -7.35
C ALA A 21 3.00 -6.44 -8.18
N GLY A 22 2.54 -6.07 -9.37
CA GLY A 22 1.80 -6.96 -10.25
C GLY A 22 1.87 -6.52 -11.70
N ARG A 23 1.60 -7.47 -12.61
CA ARG A 23 1.53 -7.28 -14.07
C ARG A 23 2.77 -6.70 -14.78
N SER A 24 3.96 -6.82 -14.20
CA SER A 24 5.22 -6.37 -14.83
C SER A 24 6.25 -7.50 -14.92
N GLU A 25 7.22 -7.36 -15.83
CA GLU A 25 8.34 -8.31 -15.97
C GLU A 25 9.08 -8.42 -14.63
N MET A 26 9.21 -9.65 -14.11
CA MET A 26 9.63 -9.94 -12.74
C MET A 26 11.00 -9.33 -12.41
N ASP A 27 11.97 -9.49 -13.30
CA ASP A 27 13.36 -9.08 -13.06
C ASP A 27 13.49 -7.55 -12.95
N ARG A 28 12.78 -6.83 -13.81
CA ARG A 28 12.81 -5.35 -13.83
C ARG A 28 12.06 -4.74 -12.65
N THR A 29 11.08 -5.46 -12.11
CA THR A 29 10.26 -4.96 -11.00
C THR A 29 11.00 -5.05 -9.66
N ALA A 30 11.79 -6.11 -9.47
CA ALA A 30 12.61 -6.28 -8.27
C ALA A 30 13.72 -5.21 -8.18
N GLU A 31 14.47 -4.99 -9.26
CA GLU A 31 15.53 -3.97 -9.31
C GLU A 31 15.01 -2.54 -9.02
N VAL A 32 13.78 -2.26 -9.45
CA VAL A 32 13.15 -0.95 -9.23
C VAL A 32 12.54 -0.83 -7.83
N ALA A 33 12.05 -1.94 -7.25
CA ALA A 33 11.50 -1.96 -5.89
C ALA A 33 12.58 -1.68 -4.83
N ASP A 34 13.75 -2.31 -4.97
CA ASP A 34 14.91 -2.10 -4.06
C ASP A 34 15.40 -0.64 -4.05
N GLY A 35 15.14 0.13 -5.12
CA GLY A 35 15.48 1.56 -5.20
C GLY A 35 14.38 2.53 -4.80
N LEU A 36 13.14 2.07 -4.60
CA LEU A 36 11.95 2.93 -4.44
C LEU A 36 11.25 2.83 -3.09
N PHE A 37 11.47 1.75 -2.34
CA PHE A 37 10.84 1.51 -1.06
C PHE A 37 11.88 1.56 0.05
N SER A 38 11.57 2.28 1.13
CA SER A 38 12.37 2.22 2.35
C SER A 38 12.27 0.84 2.99
N ASP A 39 13.24 0.48 3.84
CA ASP A 39 13.30 -0.81 4.57
C ASP A 39 12.03 -1.07 5.42
N ASN A 40 11.23 -0.05 5.67
CA ASN A 40 10.02 -0.10 6.48
C ASN A 40 8.78 -0.58 5.70
N LEU A 41 8.89 -0.72 4.38
CA LEU A 41 7.80 -1.15 3.52
C LEU A 41 8.06 -2.57 3.02
N MET A 42 7.20 -3.51 3.40
CA MET A 42 7.25 -4.86 2.88
C MET A 42 6.75 -4.85 1.44
N TRP A 43 7.42 -5.57 0.53
CA TRP A 43 6.93 -5.70 -0.83
C TRP A 43 7.00 -7.14 -1.34
N GLY A 44 6.15 -7.46 -2.30
CA GLY A 44 6.10 -8.78 -2.92
C GLY A 44 5.43 -8.77 -4.28
N LEU A 45 5.66 -9.83 -5.06
CA LEU A 45 5.04 -10.08 -6.35
C LEU A 45 4.02 -11.20 -6.20
N ASP A 46 2.73 -10.86 -6.22
CA ASP A 46 1.67 -11.87 -6.13
C ASP A 46 0.40 -11.40 -6.86
N ASP A 47 0.24 -11.84 -8.11
CA ASP A 47 -0.95 -11.54 -8.93
C ASP A 47 -2.25 -12.16 -8.34
N SER A 48 -2.17 -13.16 -7.46
CA SER A 48 -3.36 -13.74 -6.82
C SER A 48 -4.01 -12.76 -5.84
N VAL A 49 -3.20 -11.92 -5.17
CA VAL A 49 -3.66 -10.86 -4.26
C VAL A 49 -4.46 -9.80 -5.02
N TRP A 50 -4.10 -9.51 -6.27
CA TRP A 50 -4.82 -8.55 -7.11
C TRP A 50 -6.24 -9.01 -7.38
N ASN A 51 -6.39 -10.30 -7.71
CA ASN A 51 -7.70 -10.90 -7.95
C ASN A 51 -8.53 -10.97 -6.66
N LEU A 52 -7.90 -11.28 -5.52
CA LEU A 52 -8.56 -11.34 -4.22
C LEU A 52 -9.21 -10.00 -3.85
N TYR A 53 -8.50 -8.89 -4.06
CA TYR A 53 -9.01 -7.54 -3.77
C TYR A 53 -9.74 -6.88 -4.95
N GLY A 54 -9.96 -7.60 -6.05
CA GLY A 54 -10.67 -7.09 -7.23
C GLY A 54 -9.96 -5.91 -7.92
N VAL A 55 -8.64 -5.80 -7.78
CA VAL A 55 -7.83 -4.69 -8.32
C VAL A 55 -7.76 -4.78 -9.84
N ARG A 56 -8.32 -3.79 -10.54
CA ARG A 56 -8.38 -3.76 -12.02
C ARG A 56 -7.33 -2.86 -12.67
N GLY A 57 -6.68 -2.00 -11.90
CA GLY A 57 -5.74 -1.00 -12.41
C GLY A 57 -4.73 -0.55 -11.35
N GLN A 58 -3.71 0.18 -11.79
CA GLN A 58 -2.62 0.69 -10.96
C GLN A 58 -2.59 2.24 -11.02
N PRO A 59 -2.19 2.93 -9.94
CA PRO A 59 -2.01 2.40 -8.58
C PRO A 59 -3.38 2.17 -7.90
N THR A 60 -3.43 1.20 -6.97
CA THR A 60 -4.59 0.95 -6.10
C THR A 60 -4.09 0.72 -4.69
N SER A 61 -4.79 1.29 -3.70
CA SER A 61 -4.50 1.04 -2.29
C SER A 61 -5.74 0.52 -1.59
N VAL A 62 -5.50 -0.37 -0.64
CA VAL A 62 -6.53 -1.06 0.14
C VAL A 62 -6.14 -0.94 1.61
N LEU A 63 -7.09 -0.53 2.46
CA LEU A 63 -6.93 -0.56 3.91
C LEU A 63 -7.68 -1.75 4.47
N VAL A 64 -7.01 -2.50 5.35
CA VAL A 64 -7.53 -3.70 5.98
C VAL A 64 -7.40 -3.55 7.48
N SER A 65 -8.47 -3.80 8.23
CA SER A 65 -8.47 -3.92 9.68
C SER A 65 -9.10 -5.25 10.07
N GLU A 66 -8.43 -6.02 10.93
CA GLU A 66 -8.87 -7.35 11.40
C GLU A 66 -9.29 -8.32 10.28
N GLY A 67 -8.63 -8.24 9.12
CA GLY A 67 -8.92 -9.07 7.94
C GLY A 67 -10.11 -8.60 7.10
N VAL A 68 -10.71 -7.45 7.42
CA VAL A 68 -11.80 -6.82 6.67
C VAL A 68 -11.30 -5.60 5.92
N VAL A 69 -11.67 -5.47 4.65
CA VAL A 69 -11.39 -4.26 3.86
C VAL A 69 -12.28 -3.12 4.35
N VAL A 70 -11.65 -2.03 4.81
CA VAL A 70 -12.35 -0.85 5.36
C VAL A 70 -12.29 0.37 4.44
N ASP A 71 -11.34 0.43 3.51
CA ASP A 71 -11.29 1.45 2.47
C ASP A 71 -10.53 0.94 1.22
N VAL A 72 -10.88 1.46 0.04
CA VAL A 72 -10.20 1.21 -1.23
C VAL A 72 -10.23 2.47 -2.07
N TRP A 73 -9.08 2.82 -2.67
CA TRP A 73 -9.05 3.87 -3.69
C TRP A 73 -8.15 3.53 -4.87
N PHE A 74 -8.53 4.10 -6.01
CA PHE A 74 -7.82 3.96 -7.28
C PHE A 74 -7.13 5.28 -7.63
N GLY A 75 -5.90 5.18 -8.12
CA GLY A 75 -5.10 6.32 -8.50
C GLY A 75 -4.33 6.96 -7.34
N ALA A 76 -3.49 7.94 -7.69
CA ALA A 76 -2.75 8.70 -6.71
C ALA A 76 -3.67 9.74 -6.04
N ILE A 77 -3.55 9.85 -4.72
CA ILE A 77 -4.16 10.91 -3.92
C ILE A 77 -3.05 11.64 -3.16
N GLY A 78 -3.28 12.89 -2.77
CA GLY A 78 -2.29 13.70 -2.07
C GLY A 78 -2.10 13.28 -0.60
N ASP A 79 -0.97 13.69 -0.02
CA ASP A 79 -0.52 13.33 1.33
C ASP A 79 -1.60 13.55 2.40
N ALA A 80 -2.26 14.71 2.38
CA ALA A 80 -3.31 15.04 3.35
C ALA A 80 -4.48 14.03 3.29
N ALA A 81 -4.86 13.61 2.08
CA ALA A 81 -5.95 12.65 1.89
C ALA A 81 -5.54 11.22 2.29
N ILE A 82 -4.24 10.89 2.23
CA ILE A 82 -3.71 9.60 2.71
C ILE A 82 -3.71 9.60 4.24
N ARG A 83 -3.15 10.65 4.86
CA ARG A 83 -3.11 10.78 6.33
C ARG A 83 -4.49 10.67 6.95
N GLU A 84 -5.48 11.38 6.41
CA GLU A 84 -6.86 11.31 6.88
C GLU A 84 -7.43 9.87 6.85
N ARG A 85 -7.03 9.07 5.87
CA ARG A 85 -7.46 7.66 5.76
C ARG A 85 -6.71 6.75 6.74
N LEU A 86 -5.42 6.98 6.94
CA LEU A 86 -4.62 6.24 7.92
C LEU A 86 -5.08 6.56 9.36
N ASP A 87 -5.35 7.83 9.68
CA ASP A 87 -5.90 8.25 10.97
C ASP A 87 -7.23 7.54 11.25
N ARG A 88 -8.10 7.45 10.22
CA ARG A 88 -9.31 6.64 10.33
C ARG A 88 -8.99 5.19 10.64
N LEU A 89 -8.08 4.55 9.89
CA LEU A 89 -7.69 3.16 10.11
C LEU A 89 -7.20 2.89 11.54
N VAL A 90 -6.38 3.80 12.10
CA VAL A 90 -5.91 3.70 13.49
C VAL A 90 -7.09 3.78 14.46
N SER A 91 -8.01 4.74 14.24
CA SER A 91 -9.16 4.95 15.14
C SER A 91 -10.15 3.78 15.20
N ILE A 92 -10.30 2.99 14.11
CA ILE A 92 -11.15 1.80 14.09
C ILE A 92 -10.44 0.53 14.57
N SER A 93 -9.10 0.56 14.68
CA SER A 93 -8.29 -0.58 15.15
C SER A 93 -7.91 -0.46 16.64
N SER A 94 -8.39 0.57 17.32
CA SER A 94 -8.24 0.84 18.77
C SER A 94 -9.48 0.43 19.55
#